data_AF-A0A2V7YRE2-F1
#
_entry.id   AF-A0A2V7YRE2-F1
#
_cell.length_a   1.000
_cell.length_b   1.000
_cell.length_c   1.000
_cell.angle_alpha   90.00
_cell.angle_beta   90.00
_cell.angle_gamma   90.00
#
_symmetry.space_group_name_H-M   'P 1'
#
loop_
_entity.id
_entity.type
_entity.pdbx_description
1 polymer ?
#
loop_
_entity_poly.entity_id
_entity_poly.type
_entity_poly.pdbx_seq_one_letter_code
_entity_poly.pdbx_strand_id
1 'polypeptide(L)'
;MSHTCLDQLRAQSKWKWSDLDDLDPADEPASATTIPSRQEDKDLLLRVLDRVPRECRELWRMIVAGLSYREMSLRMDVAEGTLRVRVLRCREKAVAARRELLERRPGDGDRNITVKRPPNRAEG
;
A
#
# COMPACT_ATOMS: atom_id res chain seq x y z
N MET A 1 8.91 -33.30 15.26
CA MET A 1 9.25 -32.37 14.17
C MET A 1 7.96 -31.76 13.65
N SER A 2 7.81 -30.45 13.82
CA SER A 2 6.53 -29.74 13.72
C SER A 2 6.32 -29.21 12.29
N HIS A 3 5.72 -30.02 11.41
CA HIS A 3 5.45 -29.63 10.02
C HIS A 3 4.19 -28.73 9.87
N THR A 4 3.38 -28.63 10.92
CA THR A 4 2.11 -27.89 10.96
C THR A 4 2.27 -26.39 10.72
N CYS A 5 3.40 -25.80 11.15
CA CYS A 5 3.69 -24.38 10.93
C CYS A 5 3.98 -24.08 9.45
N LEU A 6 4.68 -25.00 8.76
CA LEU A 6 4.96 -24.86 7.33
C LEU A 6 3.71 -25.07 6.46
N ASP A 7 2.79 -25.95 6.88
CA ASP A 7 1.56 -26.18 6.14
C ASP A 7 0.55 -25.03 6.26
N GLN A 8 0.52 -24.32 7.39
CA GLN A 8 -0.25 -23.09 7.52
C GLN A 8 0.31 -21.98 6.62
N LEU A 9 1.64 -21.85 6.54
CA LEU A 9 2.28 -20.87 5.66
C LEU A 9 2.03 -21.19 4.17
N ARG A 10 2.04 -22.47 3.80
CA ARG A 10 1.66 -22.92 2.44
C ARG A 10 0.18 -22.70 2.15
N ALA A 11 -0.71 -22.90 3.13
CA ALA A 11 -2.13 -22.62 2.98
C ALA A 11 -2.40 -21.12 2.79
N GLN A 12 -1.69 -20.24 3.50
CA GLN A 12 -1.76 -18.79 3.31
C GLN A 12 -1.12 -18.34 1.98
N SER A 13 -0.06 -19.00 1.53
CA SER A 13 0.60 -18.73 0.25
C SER A 13 -0.20 -19.22 -0.96
N LYS A 14 -1.19 -20.09 -0.78
CA LYS A 14 -2.14 -20.52 -1.83
C LYS A 14 -3.22 -19.47 -2.10
N TRP A 15 -2.88 -18.18 -1.95
CA TRP A 15 -3.70 -17.10 -2.50
C TRP A 15 -3.67 -17.26 -4.03
N LYS A 16 -4.67 -17.99 -4.54
CA LYS A 16 -4.96 -18.09 -5.96
C LYS A 16 -5.18 -16.67 -6.46
N TRP A 17 -4.35 -16.24 -7.38
CA TRP A 17 -4.71 -15.18 -8.30
C TRP A 17 -5.80 -15.78 -9.18
N SER A 18 -7.04 -15.80 -8.70
CA SER A 18 -8.19 -16.00 -9.56
C SER A 18 -8.22 -14.79 -10.50
N ASP A 19 -8.38 -15.03 -11.81
CA ASP A 19 -8.63 -13.94 -12.74
C ASP A 19 -9.88 -13.18 -12.27
N LEU A 20 -9.79 -11.85 -12.29
CA LEU A 20 -10.77 -10.93 -11.72
C LEU A 20 -12.17 -11.00 -12.36
N ASP A 21 -12.37 -11.84 -13.38
CA ASP A 21 -13.65 -11.99 -14.10
C ASP A 21 -14.67 -12.89 -13.39
N ASP A 22 -14.29 -13.67 -12.36
CA ASP A 22 -15.18 -14.66 -11.72
C ASP A 22 -15.75 -14.23 -10.35
N LEU A 23 -15.69 -12.94 -9.99
CA LEU A 23 -16.25 -12.46 -8.72
C LEU A 23 -17.64 -11.83 -8.90
N ASP A 24 -18.67 -12.63 -8.62
CA ASP A 24 -20.08 -12.21 -8.52
C ASP A 24 -20.24 -11.18 -7.37
N PRO A 25 -20.86 -9.99 -7.58
CA PRO A 25 -20.85 -8.88 -6.62
C PRO A 25 -21.81 -9.04 -5.43
N ALA A 26 -22.30 -10.24 -5.12
CA ALA A 26 -23.31 -10.46 -4.10
C ALA A 26 -22.83 -11.42 -3.01
N ASP A 27 -22.10 -10.90 -2.03
CA ASP A 27 -22.27 -11.34 -0.63
C ASP A 27 -21.59 -10.36 0.36
N GLU A 28 -22.43 -9.62 1.08
CA GLU A 28 -22.16 -8.95 2.36
C GLU A 28 -22.74 -9.84 3.48
N PRO A 29 -22.31 -9.78 4.76
CA PRO A 29 -21.76 -8.59 5.40
C PRO A 29 -20.44 -8.81 6.17
N ALA A 30 -19.66 -7.73 6.24
CA ALA A 30 -18.51 -7.62 7.12
C ALA A 30 -18.93 -7.77 8.60
N SER A 31 -18.43 -8.84 9.23
CA SER A 31 -18.53 -9.05 10.68
C SER A 31 -17.89 -7.88 11.43
N ALA A 32 -18.70 -7.18 12.23
CA ALA A 32 -18.30 -6.02 13.00
C ALA A 32 -17.46 -6.42 14.22
N THR A 33 -16.14 -6.32 14.10
CA THR A 33 -15.23 -6.41 15.25
C THR A 33 -14.28 -5.18 15.27
N THR A 34 -14.46 -4.34 16.29
CA THR A 34 -13.60 -3.22 16.77
C THR A 34 -13.47 -1.95 15.91
N ILE A 35 -14.20 -0.89 16.32
CA ILE A 35 -14.27 0.43 15.67
C ILE A 35 -13.18 1.47 16.08
N PRO A 36 -12.29 1.28 17.09
CA PRO A 36 -11.17 2.23 17.32
C PRO A 36 -10.03 2.14 16.27
N SER A 37 -9.87 1.01 15.59
CA SER A 37 -8.77 0.71 14.65
C SER A 37 -8.77 1.58 13.38
N ARG A 38 -9.96 2.04 12.96
CA ARG A 38 -10.16 2.59 11.60
C ARG A 38 -9.39 3.89 11.35
N GLN A 39 -9.14 4.72 12.36
CA GLN A 39 -8.43 5.98 12.15
C GLN A 39 -6.92 5.76 12.03
N GLU A 40 -6.34 4.95 12.91
CA GLU A 40 -4.91 4.61 12.84
C GLU A 40 -4.57 3.88 11.54
N ASP A 41 -5.45 2.97 11.10
CA ASP A 41 -5.32 2.28 9.81
C ASP A 41 -5.38 3.23 8.62
N LYS A 42 -6.30 4.21 8.65
CA LYS A 42 -6.40 5.25 7.62
C LYS A 42 -5.15 6.13 7.61
N ASP A 43 -4.67 6.56 8.76
CA ASP A 43 -3.48 7.41 8.87
C ASP A 43 -2.23 6.66 8.42
N LEU A 44 -2.13 5.36 8.74
CA LEU A 44 -1.06 4.51 8.22
C LEU A 44 -1.16 4.35 6.70
N LEU A 45 -2.37 4.11 6.17
CA LEU A 45 -2.61 3.99 4.73
C LEU A 45 -2.18 5.27 4.00
N LEU A 46 -2.58 6.45 4.47
CA LEU A 46 -2.19 7.72 3.86
C LEU A 46 -0.65 7.88 3.84
N ARG A 47 0.03 7.56 4.95
CA ARG A 47 1.49 7.59 5.03
C ARG A 47 2.17 6.61 4.08
N VAL A 48 1.58 5.43 3.86
CA VAL A 48 2.06 4.47 2.86
C VAL A 48 1.88 5.05 1.45
N LEU A 49 0.69 5.58 1.13
CA LEU A 49 0.38 6.16 -0.18
C LEU A 49 1.31 7.33 -0.54
N ASP A 50 1.73 8.13 0.45
CA ASP A 50 2.67 9.23 0.25
C ASP A 50 4.09 8.76 -0.13
N ARG A 51 4.49 7.56 0.31
CA ARG A 51 5.82 6.99 -0.01
C ARG A 51 5.87 6.26 -1.34
N VAL A 52 4.72 5.89 -1.90
CA VAL A 52 4.67 5.12 -3.13
C VAL A 52 4.66 6.06 -4.35
N PRO A 53 5.38 5.72 -5.45
CA PRO A 53 5.37 6.51 -6.67
C PRO A 53 3.96 6.81 -7.20
N ARG A 54 3.81 7.98 -7.83
CA ARG A 54 2.54 8.46 -8.40
C ARG A 54 1.92 7.47 -9.38
N GLU A 55 2.73 6.82 -10.21
CA GLU A 55 2.30 5.80 -11.18
C GLU A 55 1.54 4.65 -10.51
N CYS A 56 1.99 4.18 -9.34
CA CYS A 56 1.30 3.13 -8.61
C CYS A 56 -0.05 3.59 -8.08
N ARG A 57 -0.14 4.84 -7.60
CA ARG A 57 -1.40 5.44 -7.16
C ARG A 57 -2.39 5.57 -8.32
N GLU A 58 -1.92 5.89 -9.52
CA GLU A 58 -2.76 5.93 -10.72
C GLU A 58 -3.27 4.53 -11.12
N LEU A 59 -2.41 3.51 -11.06
CA LEU A 59 -2.85 2.12 -11.26
C LEU A 59 -3.94 1.71 -10.27
N TRP A 60 -3.76 2.01 -8.98
CA TRP A 60 -4.76 1.67 -7.98
C TRP A 60 -6.06 2.46 -8.12
N ARG A 61 -6.01 3.71 -8.56
CA ARG A 61 -7.24 4.48 -8.87
C ARG A 61 -8.06 3.80 -9.94
N MET A 62 -7.43 3.27 -10.99
CA MET A 62 -8.14 2.53 -12.05
C MET A 62 -8.72 1.21 -11.53
N ILE A 63 -7.98 0.48 -10.70
CA ILE A 63 -8.47 -0.76 -10.07
C ILE A 63 -9.68 -0.48 -9.17
N VAL A 64 -9.61 0.55 -8.33
CA VAL A 64 -10.72 0.96 -7.45
C VAL A 64 -11.92 1.46 -8.23
N ALA A 65 -11.69 2.05 -9.42
CA ALA A 65 -12.76 2.42 -10.35
C ALA A 65 -13.37 1.22 -11.11
N GLY A 66 -12.89 -0.01 -10.86
CA GLY A 66 -13.44 -1.23 -11.43
C GLY A 66 -12.93 -1.58 -12.83
N LEU A 67 -11.85 -0.94 -13.31
CA LEU A 67 -11.29 -1.28 -14.62
C LEU A 67 -10.59 -2.65 -14.57
N SER A 68 -10.85 -3.47 -15.58
CA SER A 68 -10.12 -4.70 -15.85
C SER A 68 -8.67 -4.42 -16.26
N TYR A 69 -7.79 -5.40 -16.10
CA TYR A 69 -6.42 -5.31 -16.60
C TYR A 69 -6.37 -5.05 -18.11
N ARG A 70 -7.33 -5.62 -18.87
CA ARG A 70 -7.45 -5.39 -20.31
C ARG A 70 -7.73 -3.91 -20.61
N GLU A 71 -8.73 -3.31 -19.97
CA GLU A 71 -9.08 -1.89 -20.16
C GLU A 71 -7.95 -0.95 -19.73
N MET A 72 -7.32 -1.23 -18.59
CA MET A 72 -6.15 -0.48 -18.13
C MET A 72 -4.99 -0.57 -19.12
N SER A 73 -4.73 -1.75 -19.69
CA SER A 73 -3.63 -1.98 -20.62
C SER A 73 -3.81 -1.21 -21.93
N LEU A 74 -5.05 -1.17 -22.45
CA LEU A 74 -5.43 -0.34 -23.59
C LEU A 74 -5.29 1.15 -23.27
N ARG A 75 -5.72 1.59 -22.09
CA ARG A 75 -5.67 3.00 -21.68
C ARG A 75 -4.23 3.51 -21.50
N MET A 76 -3.32 2.63 -21.06
CA MET A 76 -1.92 2.96 -20.81
C MET A 76 -0.98 2.63 -21.98
N ASP A 77 -1.51 2.05 -23.06
CA ASP A 77 -0.75 1.59 -24.23
C ASP A 77 0.42 0.66 -23.83
N VAL A 78 0.11 -0.37 -23.02
CA VAL A 78 1.08 -1.40 -22.61
C VAL A 78 0.46 -2.78 -22.69
N ALA A 79 1.27 -3.82 -22.85
CA ALA A 79 0.78 -5.19 -22.81
C ALA A 79 0.19 -5.53 -21.43
N GLU A 80 -0.91 -6.30 -21.40
CA GLU A 80 -1.58 -6.69 -20.16
C GLU A 80 -0.64 -7.41 -19.18
N GLY A 81 0.22 -8.30 -19.69
CA GLY A 81 1.23 -8.97 -18.86
C GLY A 81 2.23 -7.99 -18.21
N THR A 82 2.63 -6.93 -18.92
CA THR A 82 3.47 -5.86 -18.37
C THR A 82 2.73 -5.10 -17.27
N LEU A 83 1.44 -4.84 -17.47
CA LEU A 83 0.60 -4.17 -16.48
C LEU A 83 0.47 -5.00 -15.19
N ARG A 84 0.23 -6.32 -15.29
CA ARG A 84 0.17 -7.23 -14.14
C ARG A 84 1.46 -7.19 -13.31
N VAL A 85 2.63 -7.23 -13.98
CA VAL A 85 3.94 -7.12 -13.30
C VAL A 85 4.13 -5.74 -12.66
N ARG A 86 3.69 -4.66 -13.31
CA ARG A 86 3.76 -3.30 -12.73
C ARG A 86 2.91 -3.20 -11.46
N VAL A 87 1.69 -3.73 -11.47
CA VAL A 87 0.81 -3.74 -10.28
C VAL A 87 1.42 -4.55 -9.15
N LEU A 88 1.99 -5.72 -9.44
CA LEU A 88 2.72 -6.53 -8.45
C LEU A 88 3.85 -5.73 -7.79
N ARG A 89 4.73 -5.11 -8.58
CA ARG A 89 5.84 -4.28 -8.07
C ARG A 89 5.35 -3.10 -7.25
N CYS A 90 4.22 -2.50 -7.63
CA CYS A 90 3.60 -1.43 -6.85
C CYS A 90 3.11 -1.94 -5.49
N ARG A 91 2.53 -3.14 -5.43
CA ARG A 91 2.13 -3.78 -4.17
C ARG A 91 3.34 -4.07 -3.28
N GLU A 92 4.42 -4.61 -3.84
CA GLU A 92 5.67 -4.87 -3.10
C GLU A 92 6.24 -3.59 -2.48
N LYS A 93 6.26 -2.48 -3.25
CA LYS A 93 6.68 -1.16 -2.73
C LYS A 93 5.80 -0.68 -1.59
N ALA A 94 4.48 -0.85 -1.69
CA ALA A 94 3.54 -0.47 -0.63
C ALA A 94 3.77 -1.29 0.65
N VAL A 95 3.99 -2.59 0.51
CA VAL A 95 4.29 -3.50 1.64
C VAL A 95 5.61 -3.12 2.30
N ALA A 96 6.65 -2.85 1.52
CA ALA A 96 7.95 -2.39 2.04
C ALA A 96 7.79 -1.06 2.80
N ALA A 97 7.13 -0.07 2.22
CA ALA A 97 6.88 1.22 2.86
C ALA A 97 6.07 1.07 4.17
N ARG A 98 5.06 0.20 4.18
CA ARG A 98 4.29 -0.11 5.39
C ARG A 98 5.17 -0.76 6.46
N ARG A 99 6.05 -1.69 6.08
CA ARG A 99 6.97 -2.37 7.01
C ARG A 99 7.91 -1.36 7.66
N GLU A 100 8.52 -0.50 6.87
CA GLU A 100 9.40 0.58 7.36
C GLU A 100 8.67 1.55 8.30
N LEU A 101 7.40 1.88 8.02
CA LEU A 101 6.59 2.75 8.87
C LEU A 101 6.26 2.12 10.23
N LEU A 102 6.07 0.80 10.27
CA LEU A 102 5.77 0.07 11.50
C LEU A 102 7.04 -0.25 12.32
N GLU A 103 8.16 -0.50 11.65
CA GLU A 103 9.46 -0.72 12.30
C GLU A 103 10.01 0.59 12.91
N ARG A 104 9.69 1.74 12.31
CA ARG A 104 10.08 3.05 12.85
C ARG A 104 9.18 3.41 14.03
N ARG A 105 9.71 3.34 15.26
CA ARG A 105 8.98 3.74 16.47
C ARG A 105 8.43 5.17 16.33
N PRO A 106 7.18 5.43 16.73
CA PRO A 106 6.66 6.80 16.82
C PRO A 106 7.47 7.55 17.89
N GLY A 107 8.35 8.45 17.45
CA GLY A 107 9.25 9.23 18.32
C GLY A 107 10.64 9.51 17.76
N ASP A 108 11.06 8.84 16.69
CA ASP A 108 12.43 8.97 16.15
C ASP A 108 12.58 10.03 15.04
N GLY A 109 11.66 11.00 14.99
CA GLY A 109 11.37 11.75 13.77
C GLY A 109 11.53 13.26 13.78
N ASP A 110 11.91 13.91 14.89
CA ASP A 110 11.87 15.39 14.97
C ASP A 110 13.14 16.07 15.51
N ARG A 111 14.30 15.40 15.42
CA ARG A 111 15.57 15.93 15.95
C ARG A 111 16.39 16.78 14.99
N ASN A 112 15.91 17.12 13.80
CA ASN A 112 16.76 17.80 12.80
C ASN A 112 16.15 19.01 12.07
N ILE A 113 15.30 19.77 12.75
CA ILE A 113 15.04 21.17 12.38
C ILE A 113 16.07 22.05 13.09
N THR A 114 17.27 22.11 12.50
CA THR A 114 18.30 23.09 12.86
C THR A 114 17.74 24.48 12.57
N VAL A 115 17.22 25.16 13.60
CA VAL A 115 16.85 26.57 13.54
C VAL A 115 18.13 27.35 13.23
N LYS A 116 18.33 27.72 11.96
CA LYS A 116 19.31 28.74 11.59
C LYS A 116 18.83 30.07 12.18
N ARG A 117 19.37 30.41 13.36
CA ARG A 117 19.27 31.76 13.94
C ARG A 117 19.83 32.76 12.93
N PRO A 118 19.07 33.78 12.48
CA PRO A 118 19.63 34.83 11.64
C PRO A 118 20.63 35.67 12.45
N PRO A 119 21.71 36.17 11.84
CA PRO A 119 22.70 36.99 12.54
C PRO A 119 22.10 38.36 12.88
N ASN A 120 22.24 38.75 14.15
CA ASN A 120 21.95 40.10 14.64
C ASN A 120 22.72 41.12 13.79
N ARG A 121 22.01 42.10 13.23
CA ARG A 121 22.61 43.26 12.56
C ARG A 121 22.63 44.44 13.54
N ALA A 122 23.86 44.88 13.79
CA ALA A 122 24.37 46.11 14.44
C ALA A 122 23.40 47.21 14.91
N GLU A 123 23.66 47.69 16.13
CA GLU A 123 23.63 49.12 16.48
C GLU A 123 24.86 49.44 17.34
N GLY A 124 25.58 50.51 17.00
CA GLY A 124 26.78 51.01 17.70
C GLY A 124 27.81 51.59 16.75
#